data_AF-A0AAD3DVL5-F1
#
_entry.id   AF-A0AAD3DVL5-F1
#
_cell.length_a   1.000
_cell.length_b   1.000
_cell.length_c   1.000
_cell.angle_alpha   90.00
_cell.angle_beta   90.00
_cell.angle_gamma   90.00
#
_symmetry.space_group_name_H-M   'P 1'
#
loop_
_entity.id
_entity.type
_entity.pdbx_description
1 polymer ?
#
loop_
_entity_poly.entity_id
_entity_poly.type
_entity_poly.pdbx_seq_one_letter_code
_entity_poly.pdbx_strand_id
1 'polypeptide(L)'
;MPCHTAVPGRFGSRCPKTLLGPRTPVLRAHRTSSPAAAPIGNPSPNPSSYPAPGSPCSTPHASTSLSSLPPPPPPQPSAPPPPPTTPPSVPAPEPPSAAAAAADPCPRSQLLARRRERVTAEIIQAASRARLPASPDQLRWGLAALESLLPGGALAPNLDTLGAVDWARLATDPASVASKLVLLKSHYPRLDLGPALAVQPRLLMRPAEQLEREARQVRSLLSGAADPERLLSAVPELLSPALLVSVLVSINKWFHLERDPLEVLEADPDIVRRAQVRMAMHRSGTCRWTLYSWTRRATGWRRCCTIRRDARTGRGTWMSGGRTRERAVCKQEVVDRYAWKRGRKGNTKPHE
;
A
#
# COMPACT_ATOMS: atom_id res chain seq x y z
N MET A 1 -46.57 55.39 2.67
CA MET A 1 -45.36 55.54 3.52
C MET A 1 -44.50 54.28 3.40
N PRO A 2 -43.51 54.27 2.50
CA PRO A 2 -42.30 53.49 2.74
C PRO A 2 -41.04 54.35 2.61
N CYS A 3 -40.09 54.10 3.51
CA CYS A 3 -38.81 54.78 3.61
C CYS A 3 -37.82 54.21 2.57
N HIS A 4 -37.31 55.08 1.69
CA HIS A 4 -36.11 54.82 0.91
C HIS A 4 -34.90 55.40 1.64
N THR A 5 -33.93 54.55 1.98
CA THR A 5 -32.63 54.99 2.49
C THR A 5 -31.62 54.99 1.35
N ALA A 6 -31.08 56.16 1.05
CA ALA A 6 -30.05 56.42 0.07
C ALA A 6 -28.65 56.07 0.61
N VAL A 7 -27.75 55.61 -0.26
CA VAL A 7 -26.31 55.45 0.02
C VAL A 7 -25.53 56.36 -0.94
N PRO A 8 -24.61 57.23 -0.46
CA PRO A 8 -23.84 58.12 -1.31
C PRO A 8 -22.41 57.63 -1.60
N GLY A 9 -21.94 58.00 -2.80
CA GLY A 9 -20.62 58.59 -3.11
C GLY A 9 -19.34 57.86 -2.71
N ARG A 10 -18.58 57.30 -3.66
CA ARG A 10 -17.47 57.96 -4.40
C ARG A 10 -16.27 58.38 -3.54
N PHE A 11 -15.15 57.66 -3.71
CA PHE A 11 -13.81 58.26 -3.74
C PHE A 11 -13.00 57.62 -4.86
N GLY A 12 -12.52 58.45 -5.78
CA GLY A 12 -11.54 58.10 -6.80
C GLY A 12 -10.22 58.81 -6.52
N SER A 13 -9.11 58.20 -6.94
CA SER A 13 -7.77 58.80 -7.12
C SER A 13 -6.95 57.74 -7.89
N ARG A 14 -6.79 57.82 -9.22
CA ARG A 14 -5.68 58.47 -9.98
C ARG A 14 -4.30 58.13 -9.38
N CYS A 15 -3.41 57.41 -10.08
CA CYS A 15 -2.43 57.89 -11.09
C CYS A 15 -1.59 56.67 -11.62
N PRO A 16 -0.58 56.81 -12.52
CA PRO A 16 -0.75 56.83 -13.97
C PRO A 16 0.14 55.82 -14.75
N LYS A 17 -0.14 55.78 -16.07
CA LYS A 17 0.66 55.29 -17.21
C LYS A 17 2.17 55.06 -16.99
N THR A 18 2.65 53.91 -17.45
CA THR A 18 3.97 53.80 -18.11
C THR A 18 3.82 53.02 -19.42
N LEU A 19 4.48 53.57 -20.43
CA LEU A 19 4.43 53.27 -21.85
C LEU A 19 5.43 52.16 -22.25
N LEU A 20 5.13 51.56 -23.40
CA LEU A 20 6.04 51.09 -24.46
C LEU A 20 6.89 49.82 -24.24
N GLY A 21 6.60 48.82 -25.09
CA GLY A 21 7.52 47.75 -25.48
C GLY A 21 6.88 46.78 -26.48
N PRO A 22 7.12 46.91 -27.81
CA PRO A 22 6.51 46.05 -28.83
C PRO A 22 7.46 44.94 -29.32
N ARG A 23 6.86 43.99 -30.06
CA ARG A 23 7.42 43.05 -31.06
C ARG A 23 7.41 41.57 -30.64
N THR A 24 6.37 40.87 -31.06
CA THR A 24 6.45 39.45 -31.45
C THR A 24 6.31 39.35 -32.96
N PRO A 25 7.22 38.65 -33.66
CA PRO A 25 7.14 38.49 -35.10
C PRO A 25 6.09 37.45 -35.50
N VAL A 26 5.42 37.80 -36.59
CA VAL A 26 4.65 36.94 -37.49
C VAL A 26 5.58 35.94 -38.19
N LEU A 27 5.02 34.76 -38.52
CA LEU A 27 5.46 33.68 -39.45
C LEU A 27 5.43 32.34 -38.67
N ARG A 28 4.86 31.23 -39.15
CA ARG A 28 4.64 30.78 -40.52
C ARG A 28 3.66 29.61 -40.50
N ALA A 29 2.65 29.64 -41.35
CA ALA A 29 1.83 28.47 -41.65
C ALA A 29 2.65 27.45 -42.43
N HIS A 30 2.70 26.21 -41.95
CA HIS A 30 3.08 25.05 -42.76
C HIS A 30 1.85 24.12 -42.86
N ARG A 31 1.17 24.26 -43.99
CA ARG A 31 0.50 23.15 -44.68
C ARG A 31 1.59 22.16 -45.07
N THR A 32 1.43 20.89 -44.72
CA THR A 32 1.83 19.77 -45.57
C THR A 32 1.18 18.47 -45.09
N SER A 33 0.34 17.92 -45.96
CA SER A 33 0.19 16.49 -46.27
C SER A 33 -0.18 15.50 -45.17
N SER A 34 -1.46 15.11 -45.18
CA SER A 34 -1.90 13.72 -44.97
C SER A 34 -1.06 12.75 -45.81
N PRO A 35 -0.56 11.64 -45.24
CA PRO A 35 -0.34 10.42 -45.99
C PRO A 35 -1.58 9.54 -45.95
N ALA A 36 -1.95 9.11 -47.14
CA ALA A 36 -3.06 8.24 -47.47
C ALA A 36 -2.96 6.87 -46.77
N ALA A 37 -4.14 6.32 -46.51
CA ALA A 37 -4.35 4.93 -46.17
C ALA A 37 -3.75 4.01 -47.25
N ALA A 38 -2.87 3.10 -46.82
CA ALA A 38 -2.51 1.92 -47.59
C ALA A 38 -3.26 0.71 -46.99
N PRO A 39 -3.97 -0.08 -47.80
CA PRO A 39 -4.56 -1.34 -47.36
C PRO A 39 -3.44 -2.38 -47.24
N ILE A 40 -3.06 -2.72 -46.02
CA ILE A 40 -2.22 -3.89 -45.78
C ILE A 40 -3.14 -5.11 -45.87
N GLY A 41 -3.04 -5.80 -47.01
CA GLY A 41 -3.64 -7.11 -47.19
C GLY A 41 -3.10 -8.09 -46.15
N ASN A 42 -4.01 -8.88 -45.59
CA ASN A 42 -3.70 -10.09 -44.85
C ASN A 42 -3.43 -11.22 -45.85
N PRO A 43 -2.18 -11.67 -46.04
CA PRO A 43 -1.95 -13.03 -46.50
C PRO A 43 -2.06 -13.96 -45.29
N SER A 44 -3.16 -14.69 -45.24
CA SER A 44 -3.21 -15.97 -44.54
C SER A 44 -2.25 -16.94 -45.25
N PRO A 45 -1.38 -17.62 -44.50
CA PRO A 45 -1.27 -19.06 -44.72
C PRO A 45 -1.23 -19.83 -43.40
N ASN A 46 -2.28 -20.65 -43.18
CA ASN A 46 -2.11 -22.00 -42.63
C ASN A 46 -1.18 -22.81 -43.56
N PRO A 47 -0.69 -24.02 -43.22
CA PRO A 47 -0.50 -24.67 -41.93
C PRO A 47 0.94 -25.26 -41.80
N SER A 48 1.57 -25.20 -40.63
CA SER A 48 2.79 -25.98 -40.37
C SER A 48 2.60 -26.92 -39.20
N SER A 49 2.17 -28.12 -39.56
CA SER A 49 2.33 -29.36 -38.85
C SER A 49 3.76 -29.51 -38.34
N TYR A 50 3.94 -29.48 -37.02
CA TYR A 50 5.13 -30.04 -36.40
C TYR A 50 4.76 -31.36 -35.71
N PRO A 51 5.46 -32.47 -36.03
CA PRO A 51 5.23 -33.76 -35.40
C PRO A 51 5.75 -33.74 -33.96
N ALA A 52 4.93 -34.27 -33.05
CA ALA A 52 5.29 -34.52 -31.67
C ALA A 52 6.39 -35.61 -31.60
N PRO A 53 7.54 -35.37 -30.94
CA PRO A 53 8.44 -36.44 -30.59
C PRO A 53 8.04 -37.05 -29.24
N GLY A 54 7.61 -38.30 -29.31
CA GLY A 54 8.02 -39.35 -28.39
C GLY A 54 7.65 -39.19 -26.93
N SER A 55 6.52 -39.78 -26.55
CA SER A 55 6.32 -40.33 -25.20
C SER A 55 7.30 -41.48 -24.97
N PRO A 56 8.03 -41.51 -23.84
CA PRO A 56 8.59 -42.74 -23.32
C PRO A 56 7.88 -43.18 -22.05
N CYS A 57 7.48 -44.45 -22.08
CA CYS A 57 7.56 -45.42 -21.00
C CYS A 57 6.77 -45.14 -19.71
N SER A 58 5.58 -45.72 -19.70
CA SER A 58 4.98 -46.37 -18.54
C SER A 58 6.01 -47.17 -17.74
N THR A 59 6.10 -46.89 -16.44
CA THR A 59 6.66 -47.80 -15.44
C THR A 59 5.56 -48.12 -14.42
N PRO A 60 5.29 -49.42 -14.14
CA PRO A 60 4.36 -49.82 -13.11
C PRO A 60 5.09 -49.89 -11.77
N HIS A 61 4.93 -48.87 -10.93
CA HIS A 61 5.45 -48.92 -9.56
C HIS A 61 4.33 -49.26 -8.57
N ALA A 62 4.41 -50.53 -8.14
CA ALA A 62 4.28 -50.99 -6.76
C ALA A 62 3.05 -50.49 -5.97
N SER A 63 2.10 -51.41 -5.85
CA SER A 63 1.10 -51.47 -4.78
C SER A 63 1.80 -51.46 -3.41
N THR A 64 1.89 -50.30 -2.78
CA THR A 64 2.30 -50.19 -1.38
C THR A 64 1.09 -50.50 -0.51
N SER A 65 1.18 -51.63 0.17
CA SER A 65 0.23 -52.15 1.14
C SER A 65 -0.18 -51.09 2.17
N LEU A 66 -1.47 -50.76 2.18
CA LEU A 66 -2.14 -49.98 3.21
C LEU A 66 -2.02 -50.73 4.54
N SER A 67 -1.05 -50.32 5.36
CA SER A 67 -1.00 -50.72 6.76
C SER A 67 -2.20 -50.11 7.47
N SER A 68 -3.11 -50.98 7.91
CA SER A 68 -4.26 -50.68 8.74
C SER A 68 -3.85 -49.86 9.97
N LEU A 69 -4.18 -48.57 9.95
CA LEU A 69 -4.23 -47.77 11.17
C LEU A 69 -5.38 -48.28 12.05
N PRO A 70 -5.17 -48.46 13.36
CA PRO A 70 -6.23 -48.86 14.27
C PRO A 70 -7.35 -47.81 14.28
N PRO A 71 -8.62 -48.24 14.41
CA PRO A 71 -9.75 -47.33 14.44
C PRO A 71 -9.62 -46.33 15.59
N PRO A 72 -10.02 -45.06 15.39
CA PRO A 72 -10.00 -44.06 16.45
C PRO A 72 -10.92 -44.50 17.61
N PRO A 73 -10.54 -44.21 18.86
CA PRO A 73 -11.35 -44.55 20.02
C PRO A 73 -12.74 -43.89 19.93
N PRO A 74 -13.79 -44.55 20.45
CA PRO A 74 -15.13 -44.00 20.44
C PRO A 74 -15.18 -42.66 21.19
N PRO A 75 -15.97 -41.69 20.72
CA PRO A 75 -16.12 -40.40 21.38
C PRO A 75 -16.66 -40.62 22.80
N GLN A 76 -15.90 -40.15 23.79
CA GLN A 76 -16.36 -40.17 25.17
C GLN A 76 -17.59 -39.25 25.31
N PRO A 77 -18.66 -39.71 25.97
CA PRO A 77 -19.86 -38.91 26.19
C PRO A 77 -19.50 -37.65 26.96
N SER A 78 -19.75 -36.49 26.36
CA SER A 78 -19.56 -35.19 26.98
C SER A 78 -20.43 -35.09 28.23
N ALA A 79 -19.84 -34.65 29.34
CA ALA A 79 -20.53 -34.41 30.59
C ALA A 79 -21.73 -33.45 30.37
N PRO A 80 -22.85 -33.67 31.06
CA PRO A 80 -24.03 -32.84 30.93
C PRO A 80 -23.70 -31.38 31.31
N PRO A 81 -24.23 -30.39 30.56
CA PRO A 81 -24.04 -28.99 30.90
C PRO A 81 -24.62 -28.70 32.29
N PRO A 82 -23.95 -27.85 33.10
CA PRO A 82 -24.49 -27.45 34.39
C PRO A 82 -25.85 -26.76 34.21
N PRO A 83 -26.77 -26.90 35.18
CA PRO A 83 -28.08 -26.28 35.11
C PRO A 83 -27.96 -24.76 35.00
N PRO A 84 -28.86 -24.11 34.23
CA PRO A 84 -28.84 -22.66 34.06
C PRO A 84 -29.05 -21.99 35.42
N THR A 85 -28.04 -21.25 35.87
CA THR A 85 -28.15 -20.37 37.03
C THR A 85 -29.17 -19.28 36.68
N THR A 86 -30.34 -19.34 37.31
CA THR A 86 -31.40 -18.33 37.19
C THR A 86 -30.83 -16.93 37.46
N PRO A 87 -30.92 -16.00 36.50
CA PRO A 87 -30.52 -14.62 36.74
C PRO A 87 -31.48 -13.97 37.74
N PRO A 88 -31.00 -13.08 38.62
CA PRO A 88 -31.86 -12.34 39.53
C PRO A 88 -32.86 -11.49 38.73
N SER A 89 -34.13 -11.54 39.14
CA SER A 89 -35.20 -10.70 38.61
C SER A 89 -34.84 -9.22 38.76
N VAL A 90 -34.40 -8.62 37.66
CA VAL A 90 -34.25 -7.17 37.54
C VAL A 90 -35.65 -6.56 37.38
N PRO A 91 -36.00 -5.52 38.15
CA PRO A 91 -37.30 -4.85 38.02
C PRO A 91 -37.53 -4.32 36.61
N ALA A 92 -38.76 -4.46 36.14
CA ALA A 92 -39.19 -4.05 34.80
C ALA A 92 -38.84 -2.56 34.55
N PRO A 93 -38.11 -2.24 33.47
CA PRO A 93 -37.82 -0.86 33.12
C PRO A 93 -39.12 -0.15 32.73
N GLU A 94 -39.38 1.00 33.35
CA GLU A 94 -40.45 1.92 32.98
C GLU A 94 -40.37 2.28 31.48
N PRO A 95 -41.53 2.44 30.80
CA PRO A 95 -41.55 2.80 29.39
C PRO A 95 -40.87 4.17 29.20
N PRO A 96 -39.78 4.25 28.39
CA PRO A 96 -39.13 5.53 28.16
C PRO A 96 -40.09 6.46 27.44
N SER A 97 -40.38 7.58 28.09
CA SER A 97 -41.15 8.71 27.58
C SER A 97 -40.75 9.06 26.14
N ALA A 98 -41.72 9.01 25.22
CA ALA A 98 -41.57 9.16 23.77
C ALA A 98 -41.20 10.58 23.29
N ALA A 99 -40.66 11.43 24.18
CA ALA A 99 -40.33 12.83 23.91
C ALA A 99 -38.81 13.08 23.72
N ALA A 100 -38.02 12.03 23.45
CA ALA A 100 -36.59 12.13 23.19
C ALA A 100 -36.32 12.70 21.77
N ALA A 101 -36.27 14.03 21.73
CA ALA A 101 -35.25 14.83 21.05
C ALA A 101 -34.70 14.30 19.72
N ALA A 102 -35.09 14.97 18.64
CA ALA A 102 -34.29 15.07 17.43
C ALA A 102 -32.92 15.68 17.79
N ALA A 103 -31.98 14.83 18.19
CA ALA A 103 -30.61 15.24 18.43
C ALA A 103 -30.04 15.74 17.10
N ASP A 104 -29.74 17.03 17.02
CA ASP A 104 -29.13 17.64 15.86
C ASP A 104 -27.89 16.80 15.44
N PRO A 105 -27.79 16.39 14.16
CA PRO A 105 -26.71 15.53 13.70
C PRO A 105 -25.38 16.20 14.05
N CYS A 106 -24.56 15.51 14.85
CA CYS A 106 -23.32 16.06 15.39
C CYS A 106 -22.53 16.76 14.27
N PRO A 107 -22.01 17.99 14.50
CA PRO A 107 -21.40 18.82 13.46
C PRO A 107 -20.26 18.11 12.71
N ARG A 108 -19.59 17.14 13.37
CA ARG A 108 -18.57 16.29 12.75
C ARG A 108 -19.08 15.44 11.59
N SER A 109 -20.29 14.89 11.69
CA SER A 109 -20.90 14.08 10.63
C SER A 109 -21.18 14.91 9.36
N GLN A 110 -21.69 16.13 9.55
CA GLN A 110 -21.94 17.07 8.45
C GLN A 110 -20.65 17.51 7.74
N LEU A 111 -19.57 17.75 8.49
CA LEU A 111 -18.27 18.09 7.89
C LEU A 111 -17.69 16.96 7.04
N LEU A 112 -17.86 15.71 7.48
CA LEU A 112 -17.45 14.54 6.70
C LEU A 112 -18.29 14.38 5.44
N ALA A 113 -19.62 14.57 5.52
CA ALA A 113 -20.51 14.55 4.36
C ALA A 113 -20.10 15.60 3.31
N ARG A 114 -19.89 16.86 3.72
CA ARG A 114 -19.40 17.93 2.83
C ARG A 114 -18.03 17.63 2.22
N ARG A 115 -17.14 16.97 2.97
CA ARG A 115 -15.84 16.53 2.43
C ARG A 115 -16.03 15.46 1.36
N ARG A 116 -16.89 14.47 1.59
CA ARG A 116 -17.21 13.41 0.62
C ARG A 116 -17.84 13.97 -0.65
N GLU A 117 -18.77 14.93 -0.53
CA GLU A 117 -19.38 15.61 -1.67
C GLU A 117 -18.34 16.34 -2.53
N ARG A 118 -17.40 17.08 -1.92
CA ARG A 118 -16.31 17.75 -2.63
C ARG A 118 -15.41 16.77 -3.37
N VAL A 119 -15.00 15.69 -2.71
CA VAL A 119 -14.15 14.65 -3.33
C VAL A 119 -14.90 13.98 -4.49
N THR A 120 -16.19 13.69 -4.32
CA THR A 120 -17.04 13.11 -5.37
C THR A 120 -17.15 14.04 -6.57
N ALA A 121 -17.37 15.33 -6.35
CA ALA A 121 -17.42 16.33 -7.41
C ALA A 121 -16.08 16.43 -8.18
N GLU A 122 -14.95 16.36 -7.47
CA GLU A 122 -13.61 16.36 -8.07
C GLU A 122 -13.37 15.12 -8.93
N ILE A 123 -13.79 13.93 -8.47
CA ILE A 123 -13.71 12.68 -9.22
C ILE A 123 -14.55 12.77 -10.52
N ILE A 124 -15.78 13.28 -10.43
CA ILE A 124 -16.66 13.46 -11.59
C ILE A 124 -16.05 14.46 -12.59
N GLN A 125 -15.49 15.57 -12.10
CA GLN A 125 -14.83 16.55 -12.96
C GLN A 125 -13.57 15.99 -13.63
N ALA A 126 -12.79 15.17 -12.91
CA ALA A 126 -11.61 14.51 -13.47
C ALA A 126 -12.01 13.48 -14.53
N ALA A 127 -13.08 12.71 -14.30
CA ALA A 127 -13.64 11.74 -15.24
C ALA A 127 -14.09 12.40 -16.55
N SER A 128 -14.78 13.54 -16.46
CA SER A 128 -15.24 14.28 -17.64
C SER A 128 -14.08 14.84 -18.47
N ARG A 129 -13.04 15.39 -17.81
CA ARG A 129 -11.81 15.84 -18.47
C ARG A 129 -11.08 14.69 -19.16
N ALA A 130 -11.07 13.50 -18.54
CA ALA A 130 -10.48 12.29 -19.10
C ALA A 130 -11.37 11.59 -20.15
N ARG A 131 -12.57 12.11 -20.42
CA ARG A 131 -13.55 11.55 -21.37
C ARG A 131 -13.92 10.09 -21.08
N LEU A 132 -14.09 9.74 -19.80
CA LEU A 132 -14.57 8.41 -19.44
C LEU A 132 -16.05 8.22 -19.88
N PRO A 133 -16.44 7.04 -20.37
CA PRO A 133 -17.79 6.76 -20.88
C PRO A 133 -18.81 6.51 -19.75
N ALA A 134 -18.74 7.28 -18.66
CA ALA A 134 -19.62 7.12 -17.50
C ALA A 134 -20.34 8.44 -17.20
N SER A 135 -21.64 8.37 -16.95
CA SER A 135 -22.43 9.54 -16.56
C SER A 135 -22.08 9.98 -15.13
N PRO A 136 -22.27 11.27 -14.77
CA PRO A 136 -22.01 11.74 -13.41
C PRO A 136 -22.84 11.00 -12.36
N ASP A 137 -24.08 10.63 -12.67
CA ASP A 137 -24.95 9.87 -11.76
C ASP A 137 -24.48 8.41 -11.61
N GLN A 138 -24.02 7.79 -12.69
CA GLN A 138 -23.41 6.46 -12.64
C GLN A 138 -22.15 6.45 -11.76
N LEU A 139 -21.32 7.50 -11.84
CA LEU A 139 -20.13 7.62 -10.99
C LEU A 139 -20.49 7.79 -9.50
N ARG A 140 -21.52 8.59 -9.18
CA ARG A 140 -22.01 8.71 -7.79
C ARG A 140 -22.50 7.37 -7.25
N TRP A 141 -23.31 6.66 -8.04
CA TRP A 141 -23.81 5.34 -7.68
C TRP A 141 -22.66 4.34 -7.52
N GLY A 142 -21.70 4.32 -8.46
CA GLY A 142 -20.54 3.44 -8.43
C GLY A 142 -19.66 3.69 -7.20
N LEU A 143 -19.41 4.95 -6.84
CA LEU A 143 -18.67 5.29 -5.62
C LEU A 143 -19.41 4.84 -4.35
N ALA A 144 -20.73 5.03 -4.29
CA ALA A 144 -21.54 4.53 -3.17
C ALA A 144 -21.51 2.99 -3.09
N ALA A 145 -21.59 2.31 -4.24
CA ALA A 145 -21.49 0.86 -4.32
C ALA A 145 -20.12 0.38 -3.82
N LEU A 146 -19.04 1.02 -4.25
CA LEU A 146 -17.67 0.74 -3.78
C LEU A 146 -17.52 0.90 -2.26
N GLU A 147 -18.08 1.96 -1.66
CA GLU A 147 -18.09 2.16 -0.21
C GLU A 147 -18.84 1.05 0.54
N SER A 148 -19.89 0.49 -0.07
CA SER A 148 -20.69 -0.60 0.52
C SER A 148 -20.03 -1.98 0.46
N LEU A 149 -19.03 -2.18 -0.40
CA LEU A 149 -18.36 -3.47 -0.56
C LEU A 149 -17.55 -3.90 0.66
N LEU A 150 -17.12 -2.96 1.51
CA LEU A 150 -16.33 -3.24 2.70
C LEU A 150 -16.99 -2.62 3.95
N PRO A 151 -17.00 -3.33 5.09
CA PRO A 151 -17.56 -2.80 6.32
C PRO A 151 -16.83 -1.52 6.75
N GLY A 152 -17.58 -0.60 7.35
CA GLY A 152 -17.04 0.66 7.86
C GLY A 152 -16.65 1.69 6.79
N GLY A 153 -16.97 1.46 5.50
CA GLY A 153 -16.62 2.38 4.42
C GLY A 153 -15.11 2.49 4.20
N ALA A 154 -14.38 1.39 4.42
CA ALA A 154 -12.92 1.38 4.28
C ALA A 154 -12.45 1.71 2.85
N LEU A 155 -13.31 1.48 1.84
CA LEU A 155 -13.06 1.85 0.45
C LEU A 155 -13.49 3.29 0.11
N ALA A 156 -13.52 4.19 1.10
CA ALA A 156 -13.85 5.59 0.89
C ALA A 156 -12.79 6.26 -0.03
N PRO A 157 -13.22 7.08 -1.01
CA PRO A 157 -12.29 7.72 -1.94
C PRO A 157 -11.28 8.62 -1.22
N ASN A 158 -10.00 8.34 -1.43
CA ASN A 158 -8.89 9.15 -0.90
C ASN A 158 -7.94 9.57 -2.03
N LEU A 159 -7.96 10.86 -2.35
CA LEU A 159 -7.19 11.46 -3.44
C LEU A 159 -5.67 11.51 -3.16
N ASP A 160 -5.24 11.32 -1.91
CA ASP A 160 -3.81 11.28 -1.55
C ASP A 160 -3.16 9.95 -1.99
N THR A 161 -3.95 8.88 -2.04
CA THR A 161 -3.47 7.51 -2.32
C THR A 161 -3.64 7.11 -3.78
N LEU A 162 -4.72 7.60 -4.41
CA LEU A 162 -5.09 7.29 -5.78
C LEU A 162 -5.70 8.52 -6.43
N GLY A 163 -5.32 8.78 -7.68
CA GLY A 163 -5.78 9.98 -8.39
C GLY A 163 -7.29 9.94 -8.67
N ALA A 164 -7.89 11.12 -8.81
CA ALA A 164 -9.32 11.26 -9.08
C ALA A 164 -9.80 10.50 -10.33
N VAL A 165 -9.00 10.49 -11.40
CA VAL A 165 -9.29 9.74 -12.63
C VAL A 165 -9.32 8.22 -12.39
N ASP A 166 -8.39 7.71 -11.58
CA ASP A 166 -8.31 6.28 -11.31
C ASP A 166 -9.47 5.82 -10.39
N TRP A 167 -9.87 6.65 -9.42
CA TRP A 167 -11.10 6.42 -8.66
C TRP A 167 -12.34 6.39 -9.56
N ALA A 168 -12.43 7.26 -10.56
CA ALA A 168 -13.52 7.23 -11.52
C ALA A 168 -13.53 5.93 -12.35
N ARG A 169 -12.34 5.42 -12.72
CA ARG A 169 -12.23 4.11 -13.41
C ARG A 169 -12.74 2.97 -12.55
N LEU A 170 -12.40 2.95 -11.25
CA LEU A 170 -12.95 1.96 -10.32
C LEU A 170 -14.47 2.07 -10.19
N ALA A 171 -14.99 3.30 -10.09
CA ALA A 171 -16.43 3.55 -9.95
C ALA A 171 -17.24 3.20 -11.22
N THR A 172 -16.59 3.08 -12.38
CA THR A 172 -17.26 2.70 -13.63
C THR A 172 -17.73 1.24 -13.62
N ASP A 173 -17.02 0.36 -12.89
CA ASP A 173 -17.32 -1.06 -12.81
C ASP A 173 -17.10 -1.62 -11.38
N PRO A 174 -18.06 -1.38 -10.46
CA PRO A 174 -17.96 -1.87 -9.10
C PRO A 174 -18.06 -3.41 -9.00
N ALA A 175 -18.66 -4.08 -9.99
CA ALA A 175 -18.79 -5.54 -10.00
C ALA A 175 -17.45 -6.25 -10.24
N SER A 176 -16.63 -5.71 -11.15
CA SER A 176 -15.25 -6.18 -11.34
C SER A 176 -14.40 -5.96 -10.08
N VAL A 177 -14.58 -4.83 -9.38
CA VAL A 177 -13.92 -4.58 -8.10
C VAL A 177 -14.34 -5.61 -7.04
N ALA A 178 -15.64 -5.88 -6.90
CA ALA A 178 -16.13 -6.91 -5.98
C ALA A 178 -15.52 -8.30 -6.28
N SER A 179 -15.42 -8.67 -7.55
CA SER A 179 -14.80 -9.94 -7.97
C SER A 179 -13.32 -10.01 -7.55
N LYS A 180 -12.57 -8.90 -7.66
CA LYS A 180 -11.18 -8.82 -7.17
C LYS A 180 -11.08 -8.92 -5.66
N LEU A 181 -12.04 -8.35 -4.91
CA LEU A 181 -12.10 -8.49 -3.45
C LEU A 181 -12.33 -9.93 -3.03
N VAL A 182 -13.24 -10.65 -3.69
CA VAL A 182 -13.49 -12.07 -3.45
C VAL A 182 -12.23 -12.89 -3.71
N LEU A 183 -11.53 -12.62 -4.82
CA LEU A 183 -10.26 -13.26 -5.15
C LEU A 183 -9.18 -13.00 -4.09
N LEU A 184 -9.03 -11.75 -3.63
CA LEU A 184 -8.09 -11.46 -2.55
C LEU A 184 -8.48 -12.20 -1.27
N LYS A 185 -9.78 -12.30 -0.96
CA LYS A 185 -10.26 -13.00 0.24
C LYS A 185 -10.09 -14.51 0.15
N SER A 186 -10.17 -15.11 -1.04
CA SER A 186 -9.90 -16.54 -1.22
C SER A 186 -8.43 -16.90 -1.01
N HIS A 187 -7.50 -15.99 -1.35
CA HIS A 187 -6.09 -16.18 -1.06
C HIS A 187 -5.71 -15.84 0.39
N TYR A 188 -6.37 -14.85 1.00
CA TYR A 188 -6.05 -14.34 2.34
C TYR A 188 -7.31 -14.28 3.23
N PRO A 189 -7.83 -15.42 3.69
CA PRO A 189 -9.11 -15.48 4.39
C PRO A 189 -9.10 -14.72 5.72
N ARG A 190 -7.95 -14.63 6.40
CA ARG A 190 -7.80 -13.93 7.69
C ARG A 190 -7.41 -12.46 7.57
N LEU A 191 -7.06 -12.00 6.36
CA LEU A 191 -6.65 -10.62 6.13
C LEU A 191 -7.87 -9.69 6.17
N ASP A 192 -7.72 -8.59 6.92
CA ASP A 192 -8.64 -7.46 6.84
C ASP A 192 -8.26 -6.59 5.64
N LEU A 193 -9.08 -6.67 4.59
CA LEU A 193 -8.83 -5.97 3.34
C LEU A 193 -9.08 -4.46 3.46
N GLY A 194 -9.87 -4.00 4.44
CA GLY A 194 -10.22 -2.59 4.59
C GLY A 194 -8.98 -1.70 4.79
N PRO A 195 -8.21 -1.89 5.87
CA PRO A 195 -6.98 -1.15 6.11
C PRO A 195 -5.94 -1.37 5.01
N ALA A 196 -5.85 -2.58 4.46
CA ALA A 196 -4.88 -2.91 3.42
C ALA A 196 -5.14 -2.11 2.12
N LEU A 197 -6.39 -2.05 1.69
CA LEU A 197 -6.80 -1.33 0.48
C LEU A 197 -6.87 0.18 0.68
N ALA A 198 -7.08 0.65 1.91
CA ALA A 198 -6.94 2.08 2.22
C ALA A 198 -5.50 2.58 1.97
N VAL A 199 -4.49 1.73 2.15
CA VAL A 199 -3.08 2.04 1.84
C VAL A 199 -2.77 1.79 0.36
N GLN A 200 -3.31 0.72 -0.22
CA GLN A 200 -2.99 0.30 -1.59
C GLN A 200 -4.22 0.10 -2.49
N PRO A 201 -5.00 1.16 -2.78
CA PRO A 201 -6.16 1.04 -3.66
C PRO A 201 -5.78 0.67 -5.10
N ARG A 202 -4.51 0.92 -5.49
CA ARG A 202 -3.96 0.56 -6.81
C ARG A 202 -3.97 -0.95 -7.09
N LEU A 203 -4.06 -1.80 -6.07
CA LEU A 203 -4.21 -3.25 -6.25
C LEU A 203 -5.49 -3.57 -7.04
N LEU A 204 -6.57 -2.82 -6.82
CA LEU A 204 -7.85 -3.01 -7.50
C LEU A 204 -7.84 -2.55 -8.96
N MET A 205 -6.80 -1.82 -9.37
CA MET A 205 -6.63 -1.38 -10.77
C MET A 205 -5.92 -2.42 -11.64
N ARG A 206 -5.34 -3.46 -11.04
CA ARG A 206 -4.70 -4.55 -11.78
C ARG A 206 -5.76 -5.44 -12.47
N PRO A 207 -5.46 -6.04 -13.62
CA PRO A 207 -6.27 -7.12 -14.17
C PRO A 207 -6.42 -8.26 -13.16
N ALA A 208 -7.58 -8.92 -13.11
CA ALA A 208 -7.86 -9.96 -12.12
C ALA A 208 -6.85 -11.12 -12.20
N GLU A 209 -6.48 -11.56 -13.41
CA GLU A 209 -5.49 -12.62 -13.65
C GLU A 209 -4.09 -12.25 -13.13
N GLN A 210 -3.72 -10.97 -13.24
CA GLN A 210 -2.45 -10.50 -12.69
C GLN A 210 -2.49 -10.49 -11.17
N LEU A 211 -3.58 -9.98 -10.59
CA LEU A 211 -3.77 -9.95 -9.14
C LEU A 211 -3.73 -11.36 -8.53
N GLU A 212 -4.32 -12.36 -9.20
CA GLU A 212 -4.28 -13.77 -8.80
C GLU A 212 -2.85 -14.34 -8.80
N ARG A 213 -2.11 -14.13 -9.90
CA ARG A 213 -0.73 -14.60 -10.01
C ARG A 213 0.17 -14.00 -8.93
N GLU A 214 0.03 -12.69 -8.72
CA GLU A 214 0.78 -11.98 -7.68
C GLU A 214 0.40 -12.46 -6.28
N ALA A 215 -0.89 -12.70 -6.01
CA ALA A 215 -1.34 -13.26 -4.73
C ALA A 215 -0.77 -14.66 -4.48
N ARG A 216 -0.76 -15.53 -5.49
CA ARG A 216 -0.12 -16.85 -5.41
C ARG A 216 1.38 -16.73 -5.14
N GLN A 217 2.06 -15.81 -5.82
CA GLN A 217 3.49 -15.58 -5.63
C GLN A 217 3.80 -15.07 -4.22
N VAL A 218 3.04 -14.11 -3.70
CA VAL A 218 3.20 -13.60 -2.33
C VAL A 218 2.97 -14.72 -1.31
N ARG A 219 1.93 -15.55 -1.48
CA ARG A 219 1.72 -16.72 -0.61
C ARG A 219 2.88 -17.71 -0.66
N SER A 220 3.43 -17.98 -1.84
CA SER A 220 4.60 -18.85 -1.98
C SER A 220 5.82 -18.28 -1.26
N LEU A 221 6.06 -16.97 -1.36
CA LEU A 221 7.18 -16.30 -0.69
C LEU A 221 7.02 -16.25 0.83
N LEU A 222 5.78 -16.21 1.33
CA LEU A 222 5.46 -16.19 2.76
C LEU A 222 5.16 -17.58 3.32
N SER A 223 5.44 -18.66 2.59
CA SER A 223 5.13 -20.03 3.02
C SER A 223 5.88 -20.47 4.29
N GLY A 224 7.01 -19.84 4.62
CA GLY A 224 7.75 -20.07 5.86
C GLY A 224 7.32 -19.20 7.05
N ALA A 225 6.41 -18.24 6.85
CA ALA A 225 5.92 -17.36 7.91
C ALA A 225 4.89 -18.09 8.79
N ALA A 226 4.93 -17.86 10.11
CA ALA A 226 3.98 -18.43 11.05
C ALA A 226 2.57 -17.83 10.90
N ASP A 227 2.45 -16.53 10.62
CA ASP A 227 1.16 -15.86 10.37
C ASP A 227 1.29 -14.82 9.23
N PRO A 228 1.20 -15.27 7.97
CA PRO A 228 1.41 -14.40 6.81
C PRO A 228 0.34 -13.30 6.71
N GLU A 229 -0.92 -13.57 7.08
CA GLU A 229 -1.98 -12.56 7.03
C GLU A 229 -1.79 -11.48 8.09
N ARG A 230 -1.33 -11.81 9.30
CA ARG A 230 -0.98 -10.80 10.31
C ARG A 230 0.14 -9.88 9.81
N LEU A 231 1.15 -10.44 9.15
CA LEU A 231 2.24 -9.66 8.56
C LEU A 231 1.72 -8.73 7.45
N LEU A 232 0.89 -9.24 6.54
CA LEU A 232 0.27 -8.45 5.47
C LEU A 232 -0.69 -7.38 6.01
N SER A 233 -1.36 -7.64 7.13
CA SER A 233 -2.20 -6.63 7.80
C SER A 233 -1.36 -5.50 8.40
N ALA A 234 -0.16 -5.79 8.90
CA ALA A 234 0.74 -4.79 9.46
C ALA A 234 1.43 -3.95 8.37
N VAL A 235 1.80 -4.60 7.25
CA VAL A 235 2.50 -3.97 6.12
C VAL A 235 1.80 -4.35 4.80
N PRO A 236 0.69 -3.68 4.47
CA PRO A 236 -0.08 -3.97 3.25
C PRO A 236 0.75 -3.87 1.96
N GLU A 237 1.85 -3.13 1.99
CA GLU A 237 2.70 -2.95 0.83
C GLU A 237 3.38 -4.23 0.35
N LEU A 238 3.48 -5.23 1.24
CA LEU A 238 4.02 -6.56 0.92
C LEU A 238 3.08 -7.41 0.07
N LEU A 239 1.85 -6.97 -0.20
CA LEU A 239 0.96 -7.60 -1.20
C LEU A 239 1.52 -7.49 -2.64
N SER A 240 2.56 -6.68 -2.86
CA SER A 240 3.33 -6.65 -4.11
C SER A 240 4.52 -7.62 -4.04
N PRO A 241 4.59 -8.66 -4.89
CA PRO A 241 5.66 -9.66 -4.82
C PRO A 241 7.05 -9.04 -5.06
N ALA A 242 7.15 -8.07 -5.97
CA ALA A 242 8.39 -7.37 -6.24
C ALA A 242 8.93 -6.61 -5.02
N LEU A 243 8.03 -5.99 -4.24
CA LEU A 243 8.43 -5.30 -3.01
C LEU A 243 8.84 -6.29 -1.92
N LEU A 244 8.06 -7.36 -1.75
CA LEU A 244 8.35 -8.40 -0.78
C LEU A 244 9.74 -9.03 -1.03
N VAL A 245 10.06 -9.42 -2.26
CA VAL A 245 11.40 -9.95 -2.61
C VAL A 245 12.50 -8.94 -2.28
N SER A 246 12.32 -7.66 -2.65
CA SER A 246 13.28 -6.60 -2.36
C SER A 246 13.52 -6.40 -0.85
N VAL A 247 12.46 -6.47 -0.06
CA VAL A 247 12.50 -6.40 1.40
C VAL A 247 13.26 -7.60 1.98
N LEU A 248 12.93 -8.82 1.56
CA LEU A 248 13.60 -10.04 2.06
C LEU A 248 15.10 -10.03 1.73
N VAL A 249 15.47 -9.65 0.51
CA VAL A 249 16.89 -9.49 0.11
C VAL A 249 17.59 -8.41 0.95
N SER A 250 16.90 -7.31 1.25
CA SER A 250 17.45 -6.22 2.07
C SER A 250 17.67 -6.65 3.53
N ILE A 251 16.72 -7.36 4.13
CA ILE A 251 16.83 -7.92 5.47
C ILE A 251 17.98 -8.91 5.52
N ASN A 252 18.03 -9.85 4.57
CA ASN A 252 19.09 -10.83 4.48
C ASN A 252 20.48 -10.18 4.42
N LYS A 253 20.61 -9.09 3.65
CA LYS A 253 21.85 -8.29 3.57
C LYS A 253 22.22 -7.61 4.90
N TRP A 254 21.24 -7.18 5.70
CA TRP A 254 21.47 -6.50 6.98
C TRP A 254 21.84 -7.46 8.10
N PHE A 255 21.32 -8.68 8.06
CA PHE A 255 21.54 -9.71 9.08
C PHE A 255 22.53 -10.80 8.63
N HIS A 256 23.19 -10.62 7.49
CA HIS A 256 24.27 -11.49 7.01
C HIS A 256 23.94 -12.99 6.99
N LEU A 257 22.70 -13.36 6.64
CA LEU A 257 22.19 -14.76 6.66
C LEU A 257 22.18 -15.43 8.06
N GLU A 258 22.44 -14.70 9.15
CA GLU A 258 22.43 -15.29 10.50
C GLU A 258 21.02 -15.65 10.99
N ARG A 259 19.98 -15.06 10.39
CA ARG A 259 18.58 -15.29 10.72
C ARG A 259 17.75 -15.40 9.46
N ASP A 260 16.68 -16.18 9.53
CA ASP A 260 15.69 -16.20 8.46
C ASP A 260 15.08 -14.79 8.31
N PRO A 261 15.11 -14.19 7.11
CA PRO A 261 14.49 -12.89 6.88
C PRO A 261 13.00 -12.84 7.23
N LEU A 262 12.27 -13.97 7.13
CA LEU A 262 10.86 -14.02 7.51
C LEU A 262 10.68 -13.89 9.03
N GLU A 263 11.44 -14.64 9.84
CA GLU A 263 11.42 -14.50 11.30
C GLU A 263 11.72 -13.07 11.76
N VAL A 264 12.69 -12.40 11.12
CA VAL A 264 13.02 -11.00 11.43
C VAL A 264 11.87 -10.07 11.09
N LEU A 265 11.21 -10.32 9.96
CA LEU A 265 10.11 -9.51 9.47
C LEU A 265 8.85 -9.68 10.32
N GLU A 266 8.57 -10.89 10.81
CA GLU A 266 7.46 -11.16 11.75
C GLU A 266 7.68 -10.51 13.12
N ALA A 267 8.93 -10.53 13.60
CA ALA A 267 9.28 -9.91 14.88
C ALA A 267 9.17 -8.38 14.85
N ASP A 268 9.45 -7.75 13.71
CA ASP A 268 9.45 -6.29 13.55
C ASP A 268 9.01 -5.85 12.14
N PRO A 269 7.69 -5.85 11.85
CA PRO A 269 7.15 -5.47 10.54
C PRO A 269 7.49 -4.02 10.14
N ASP A 270 7.66 -3.12 11.12
CA ASP A 270 8.01 -1.73 10.88
C ASP A 270 9.43 -1.56 10.30
N ILE A 271 10.25 -2.62 10.29
CA ILE A 271 11.55 -2.61 9.62
C ILE A 271 11.42 -2.22 8.13
N VAL A 272 10.31 -2.57 7.49
CA VAL A 272 10.01 -2.24 6.08
C VAL A 272 9.80 -0.74 5.91
N ARG A 273 8.99 -0.11 6.76
CA ARG A 273 8.74 1.34 6.71
C ARG A 273 10.03 2.12 6.95
N ARG A 274 10.85 1.65 7.90
CA ARG A 274 12.17 2.24 8.16
C ARG A 274 13.13 2.05 6.98
N ALA A 275 13.05 0.92 6.28
CA ALA A 275 13.80 0.66 5.05
C ALA A 275 13.43 1.65 3.94
N GLN A 276 12.13 1.85 3.73
CA GLN A 276 11.61 2.70 2.65
C GLN A 276 12.01 4.17 2.83
N VAL A 277 11.92 4.71 4.06
CA VAL A 277 12.40 6.08 4.36
C VAL A 277 13.88 6.23 3.99
N ARG A 278 14.68 5.19 4.19
CA ARG A 278 16.12 5.20 3.84
C ARG A 278 16.36 5.15 2.33
N MET A 279 15.53 4.43 1.58
CA MET A 279 15.61 4.32 0.12
C MET A 279 15.19 5.63 -0.57
N ALA A 280 14.16 6.32 -0.06
CA ALA A 280 13.70 7.60 -0.62
C ALA A 280 14.80 8.68 -0.58
N MET A 281 15.64 8.68 0.46
CA MET A 281 16.78 9.59 0.59
C MET A 281 17.87 9.37 -0.46
N HIS A 282 18.00 8.17 -1.02
CA HIS A 282 19.02 7.90 -2.03
C HIS A 282 18.68 8.51 -3.39
N ARG A 283 17.40 8.71 -3.69
CA ARG A 283 16.95 9.17 -5.01
C ARG A 283 17.05 10.68 -5.20
N SER A 284 17.11 11.46 -4.13
CA SER A 284 17.14 12.94 -4.18
C SER A 284 18.55 13.55 -4.34
N GLY A 285 19.60 12.74 -4.55
CA GLY A 285 20.99 13.20 -4.72
C GLY A 285 21.62 13.87 -3.49
N THR A 286 20.84 14.09 -2.44
CA THR A 286 21.25 14.65 -1.16
C THR A 286 21.39 13.51 -0.16
N CYS A 287 22.47 12.76 -0.29
CA CYS A 287 22.79 11.63 0.59
C CYS A 287 23.01 12.10 2.04
N ARG A 288 21.95 12.19 2.82
CA ARG A 288 22.03 12.44 4.26
C ARG A 288 21.92 11.11 4.97
N TRP A 289 23.07 10.46 5.17
CA TRP A 289 23.11 9.20 5.89
C TRP A 289 22.80 9.45 7.36
N THR A 290 21.64 9.00 7.81
CA THR A 290 21.43 8.65 9.22
C THR A 290 21.69 7.15 9.35
N LEU A 291 22.90 6.81 9.79
CA LEU A 291 23.17 5.44 10.25
C LEU A 291 22.51 5.30 11.62
N TYR A 292 21.42 4.55 11.66
CA TYR A 292 20.97 3.94 12.90
C TYR A 292 21.82 2.68 13.11
N SER A 293 22.78 2.73 14.04
CA SER A 293 23.37 1.52 14.59
C SER A 293 22.40 0.97 15.64
N TRP A 294 22.10 -0.32 15.49
CA TRP A 294 21.30 -1.08 16.43
C TRP A 294 22.25 -1.99 17.19
N THR A 295 22.22 -1.89 18.51
CA THR A 295 22.99 -2.74 19.41
C THR A 295 22.02 -3.52 20.27
N ARG A 296 22.28 -4.82 20.40
CA ARG A 296 21.47 -5.73 21.23
C ARG A 296 21.79 -5.44 22.70
N ARG A 297 20.79 -5.05 23.48
CA ARG A 297 20.86 -5.07 24.95
C ARG A 297 20.00 -6.20 25.48
N ALA A 298 20.23 -6.62 26.73
CA ALA A 298 19.52 -7.72 27.39
C ALA A 298 17.98 -7.56 27.40
N THR A 299 17.46 -6.33 27.25
CA THR A 299 16.03 -6.01 27.28
C THR A 299 15.42 -5.71 25.90
N GLY A 300 16.14 -6.04 24.81
CA GLY A 300 15.68 -5.83 23.43
C GLY A 300 16.53 -4.82 22.66
N TRP A 301 16.12 -4.55 21.42
CA TRP A 301 16.83 -3.64 20.51
C TRP A 301 16.50 -2.18 20.83
N ARG A 302 17.53 -1.34 21.06
CA ARG A 302 17.36 0.11 21.27
C ARG A 302 18.14 0.90 20.22
N ARG A 303 17.60 2.08 19.84
CA ARG A 303 18.29 3.03 18.95
C ARG A 303 19.54 3.59 19.64
N CYS A 304 20.71 3.38 19.06
CA CYS A 304 21.98 3.70 19.71
C CYS A 304 22.68 4.95 19.13
N CYS A 305 21.93 6.03 18.85
CA CYS A 305 22.37 7.35 18.34
C CYS A 305 22.17 7.58 16.83
N THR A 306 22.04 8.87 16.47
CA THR A 306 21.84 9.37 15.11
C THR A 306 23.11 10.08 14.64
N ILE A 307 23.88 9.45 13.75
CA ILE A 307 25.05 10.09 13.12
C ILE A 307 24.57 10.83 11.87
N ARG A 308 24.81 12.14 11.78
CA ARG A 308 24.48 12.94 10.60
C ARG A 308 25.74 13.12 9.76
N ARG A 309 25.79 12.54 8.56
CA ARG A 309 26.93 12.76 7.64
C ARG A 309 26.51 13.61 6.45
N ASP A 310 27.26 14.66 6.21
CA ASP A 310 27.08 15.50 5.03
C ASP A 310 27.85 14.89 3.85
N ALA A 311 27.15 14.54 2.78
CA ALA A 311 27.74 13.94 1.60
C ALA A 311 28.66 14.89 0.82
N ARG A 312 28.50 16.22 0.94
CA ARG A 312 29.41 17.17 0.26
C ARG A 312 30.76 17.28 0.95
N THR A 313 30.77 17.24 2.28
CA THR A 313 31.97 17.53 3.07
C THR A 313 32.62 16.30 3.66
N GLY A 314 31.95 15.14 3.64
CA GLY A 314 32.39 13.91 4.28
C GLY A 314 32.40 13.95 5.81
N ARG A 315 32.14 15.12 6.42
CA ARG A 315 32.14 15.32 7.88
C ARG A 315 30.85 14.79 8.49
N GLY A 316 31.00 13.99 9.55
CA GLY A 316 29.91 13.50 10.37
C GLY A 316 29.74 14.37 11.61
N THR A 317 28.58 15.00 11.77
CA THR A 317 28.21 15.70 13.00
C THR A 317 27.32 14.79 13.83
N TRP A 318 27.68 14.57 15.09
CA TRP A 318 26.87 13.79 16.02
C TRP A 318 25.71 14.65 16.51
N MET A 319 24.47 14.20 16.31
CA MET A 319 23.30 14.92 16.82
C MET A 319 23.11 14.55 18.30
N SER A 320 23.25 15.55 19.16
CA SER A 320 23.22 15.45 20.62
C SER A 320 21.85 15.03 21.13
N GLY A 321 21.71 13.78 21.58
CA GLY A 321 20.53 13.33 22.33
C GLY A 321 20.78 12.21 23.35
N GLY A 322 21.99 11.64 23.41
CA GLY A 322 22.34 10.55 24.33
C GLY A 322 23.40 10.95 25.38
N ARG A 323 23.29 10.33 26.56
CA ARG A 323 24.22 10.47 27.71
C ARG A 323 25.66 10.12 27.29
N THR A 324 26.64 10.82 27.85
CA THR A 324 28.07 10.74 27.46
C THR A 324 28.67 9.33 27.46
N ARG A 325 28.26 8.43 28.37
CA ARG A 325 28.70 7.02 28.36
C ARG A 325 28.22 6.22 27.14
N GLU A 326 27.02 6.49 26.64
CA GLU A 326 26.46 5.80 25.46
C GLU A 326 27.17 6.22 24.18
N ARG A 327 27.76 7.42 24.16
CA ARG A 327 28.58 7.90 23.03
C ARG A 327 29.90 7.14 22.92
N ALA A 328 30.53 6.78 24.03
CA ALA A 328 31.83 6.10 24.02
C ALA A 328 31.72 4.67 23.47
N VAL A 329 30.71 3.91 23.92
CA VAL A 329 30.47 2.53 23.47
C VAL A 329 30.13 2.48 21.98
N CYS A 330 29.24 3.36 21.51
CA CYS A 330 28.85 3.40 20.10
C CYS A 330 30.00 3.90 19.20
N LYS A 331 30.88 4.78 19.71
CA LYS A 331 32.07 5.23 18.99
C LYS A 331 33.09 4.09 18.80
N GLN A 332 33.30 3.26 19.82
CA GLN A 332 34.24 2.14 19.74
C GLN A 332 33.77 1.05 18.77
N GLU A 333 32.50 0.62 18.85
CA GLU A 333 31.97 -0.40 17.92
C GLU A 333 32.01 0.05 16.44
N VAL A 334 31.78 1.33 16.17
CA VAL A 334 31.89 1.88 14.81
C VAL A 334 33.34 1.85 14.34
N VAL A 335 34.30 2.22 15.20
CA VAL A 335 35.73 2.14 14.90
C VAL A 335 36.15 0.70 14.63
N ASP A 336 35.70 -0.25 15.45
CA ASP A 336 36.04 -1.67 15.31
C ASP A 336 35.46 -2.28 14.02
N ARG A 337 34.21 -1.94 13.66
CA ARG A 337 33.62 -2.34 12.36
C ARG A 337 34.36 -1.74 11.17
N TYR A 338 34.86 -0.51 11.28
CA TYR A 338 35.64 0.13 10.23
C TYR A 338 37.06 -0.45 10.12
N ALA A 339 37.69 -0.83 11.24
CA ALA A 339 38.96 -1.54 11.26
C ALA A 339 38.84 -2.92 10.61
N TRP A 340 37.78 -3.67 10.93
CA TRP A 340 37.49 -4.96 10.31
C TRP A 340 37.30 -4.85 8.78
N LYS A 341 36.58 -3.84 8.29
CA LYS A 341 36.40 -3.61 6.84
C LYS A 341 37.68 -3.20 6.11
N ARG A 342 38.62 -2.51 6.76
CA ARG A 342 39.93 -2.19 6.16
C ARG A 342 40.84 -3.41 6.11
N GLY A 343 40.81 -4.27 7.14
CA GLY A 343 41.60 -5.51 7.16
C GLY A 343 41.28 -6.45 5.99
N ARG A 344 40.01 -6.55 5.59
CA ARG A 344 39.59 -7.41 4.45
C ARG A 344 39.98 -6.91 3.06
N LYS A 345 40.29 -5.61 2.89
CA LYS A 345 40.72 -5.05 1.60
C LYS A 345 42.24 -5.13 1.39
N GLY A 346 43.00 -5.56 2.39
CA GLY A 346 44.46 -5.58 2.34
C GLY A 346 45.11 -6.92 2.00
N ASN A 347 44.36 -8.03 1.89
CA ASN A 347 44.97 -9.36 1.84
C ASN A 347 44.44 -10.28 0.71
N THR A 348 44.41 -9.76 -0.52
CA THR A 348 44.28 -10.59 -1.73
C THR A 348 45.31 -10.12 -2.76
N LYS A 349 46.57 -10.49 -2.54
CA LYS A 349 47.54 -10.66 -3.64
C LYS A 349 47.84 -12.16 -3.71
N PRO A 350 47.61 -12.83 -4.85
CA PRO A 350 48.15 -14.16 -5.07
C PRO A 350 49.67 -14.05 -5.18
N HIS A 351 50.38 -14.90 -4.44
CA HIS A 351 51.79 -15.19 -4.71
C HIS A 351 51.81 -16.20 -5.87
N GLU A 352 52.42 -15.80 -6.98
CA GLU A 352 53.04 -16.74 -7.94
C GLU A 352 54.40 -17.18 -7.41
#